data_AF-A0A524HNR6-F1
#
_entry.id   AF-A0A524HNR6-F1
#
_cell.length_a   1.000
_cell.length_b   1.000
_cell.length_c   1.000
_cell.angle_alpha   90.00
_cell.angle_beta   90.00
_cell.angle_gamma   90.00
#
_symmetry.space_group_name_H-M   'P 1'
#
loop_
_entity.id
_entity.type
_entity.pdbx_description
1 polymer ?
#
loop_
_entity_poly.entity_id
_entity_poly.type
_entity_poly.pdbx_seq_one_letter_code
_entity_poly.pdbx_strand_id
1 'polypeptide(L)'
;MARPPTQEHHQMWLHRFPARSILFPLGLLAGSTALTPTADAQQPAAPERLYTAAQADRGHDVYRAQCAECHGQNLNDGDVAPLAGPAFIQNWTRAERSLGDLYYITKSTMPRAAAGSLSEREYVDVLAYILERNGYPAGDTPLSADRATLESVRLTAAPMAEAARAKAPPPEFIPGKKGLEPPGSGPTQDELLAAHGNTSDWLYHTHDYSGRRYVDLRQITPANVGRLQVACAYQVGDLGYFQTGPI
;
A
#
# COMPACT_ATOMS: atom_id res chain seq x y z
N MET A 1 -32.70 40.36 -32.89
CA MET A 1 -32.89 40.99 -31.57
C MET A 1 -32.52 39.98 -30.51
N ALA A 2 -31.31 40.07 -29.95
CA ALA A 2 -30.82 39.21 -28.88
C ALA A 2 -30.28 40.12 -27.77
N ARG A 3 -30.84 39.98 -26.56
CA ARG A 3 -30.43 40.73 -25.35
C ARG A 3 -29.21 40.04 -24.72
N PRO A 4 -28.19 40.79 -24.26
CA PRO A 4 -27.06 40.21 -23.53
C PRO A 4 -27.40 39.98 -22.05
N PRO A 5 -26.73 39.02 -21.38
CA PRO A 5 -26.88 38.79 -19.94
C PRO A 5 -26.12 39.83 -19.10
N THR A 6 -26.77 40.32 -18.06
CA THR A 6 -26.30 41.28 -17.07
C THR A 6 -25.37 40.65 -16.04
N GLN A 7 -24.28 41.35 -15.74
CA GLN A 7 -23.25 41.03 -14.75
C GLN A 7 -23.69 41.57 -13.38
N GLU A 8 -23.93 40.70 -12.38
CA GLU A 8 -24.23 41.14 -11.02
C GLU A 8 -22.95 41.33 -10.21
N HIS A 9 -22.73 42.57 -9.76
CA HIS A 9 -21.65 42.97 -8.88
C HIS A 9 -22.04 42.73 -7.41
N HIS A 10 -21.38 41.80 -6.73
CA HIS A 10 -21.47 41.68 -5.28
C HIS A 10 -20.69 42.84 -4.62
N GLN A 11 -21.44 43.84 -4.15
CA GLN A 11 -20.93 44.95 -3.35
C GLN A 11 -20.60 44.48 -1.93
N MET A 12 -19.32 44.58 -1.56
CA MET A 12 -18.81 44.47 -0.18
C MET A 12 -19.37 45.62 0.68
N TRP A 13 -20.23 45.30 1.64
CA TRP A 13 -20.65 46.23 2.68
C TRP A 13 -19.61 46.31 3.80
N LEU A 14 -18.76 47.34 3.74
CA LEU A 14 -17.91 47.75 4.87
C LEU A 14 -18.72 48.62 5.83
N HIS A 15 -19.24 48.02 6.90
CA HIS A 15 -19.80 48.79 8.02
C HIS A 15 -18.70 49.25 8.96
N ARG A 16 -18.45 50.57 8.90
CA ARG A 16 -17.59 51.34 9.81
C ARG A 16 -18.35 51.61 11.11
N PHE A 17 -17.93 51.00 12.21
CA PHE A 17 -18.45 51.31 13.54
C PHE A 17 -17.51 52.29 14.28
N PRO A 18 -18.04 53.36 14.90
CA PRO A 18 -17.23 54.33 15.62
C PRO A 18 -16.77 53.78 16.99
N ALA A 19 -15.50 54.02 17.32
CA ALA A 19 -14.92 53.70 18.61
C ALA A 19 -15.58 54.53 19.72
N ARG A 20 -16.18 53.85 20.71
CA ARG A 20 -16.64 54.45 21.97
C ARG A 20 -15.78 53.88 23.10
N SER A 21 -14.90 54.71 23.64
CA SER A 21 -14.15 54.44 24.85
C SER A 21 -15.10 54.35 26.05
N ILE A 22 -15.14 53.20 26.72
CA ILE A 22 -15.89 53.00 27.96
C ILE A 22 -14.87 52.71 29.06
N LEU A 23 -14.73 53.66 29.99
CA LEU A 23 -14.03 53.52 31.25
C LEU A 23 -14.84 52.59 32.17
N PHE A 24 -14.25 51.48 32.61
CA PHE A 24 -14.85 50.60 33.62
C PHE A 24 -14.32 50.97 35.02
N PRO A 25 -15.20 51.27 35.99
CA PRO A 25 -14.80 51.38 37.38
C PRO A 25 -14.67 49.99 38.02
N LEU A 26 -13.72 49.91 38.94
CA LEU A 26 -13.39 48.78 39.80
C LEU A 26 -14.60 48.42 40.69
N GLY A 27 -15.08 47.17 40.63
CA GLY A 27 -16.19 46.68 41.46
C GLY A 27 -16.11 45.18 41.73
N LEU A 28 -16.03 44.84 43.02
CA LEU A 28 -16.08 43.50 43.63
C LEU A 28 -17.09 42.55 42.97
N LEU A 29 -16.68 41.31 42.65
CA LEU A 29 -17.60 40.19 42.40
C LEU A 29 -17.09 38.88 43.01
N ALA A 30 -18.08 38.15 43.54
CA ALA A 30 -18.01 36.95 44.35
C ALA A 30 -17.49 35.71 43.60
N GLY A 31 -16.85 34.81 44.35
CA GLY A 31 -16.28 33.56 43.87
C GLY A 31 -17.35 32.60 43.34
N SER A 32 -17.23 32.24 42.06
CA SER A 32 -17.94 31.12 41.44
C SER A 32 -16.97 29.94 41.33
N THR A 33 -17.21 28.88 42.08
CA THR A 33 -16.51 27.60 41.92
C THR A 33 -17.04 26.88 40.69
N ALA A 34 -16.37 27.07 39.56
CA ALA A 34 -16.64 26.28 38.35
C ALA A 34 -16.16 24.83 38.57
N LEU A 35 -17.10 23.89 38.66
CA LEU A 35 -16.81 22.47 38.50
C LEU A 35 -16.37 22.24 37.06
N THR A 36 -15.08 21.97 36.86
CA THR A 36 -14.56 21.51 35.58
C THR A 36 -14.82 20.01 35.47
N PRO A 37 -15.46 19.53 34.38
CA PRO A 37 -15.57 18.10 34.14
C PRO A 37 -14.16 17.56 33.87
N THR A 38 -13.70 16.65 34.72
CA THR A 38 -12.52 15.83 34.45
C THR A 38 -12.84 14.95 33.25
N ALA A 39 -12.29 15.31 32.09
CA ALA A 39 -12.21 14.39 30.96
C ALA A 39 -11.34 13.21 31.40
N ASP A 40 -11.91 12.01 31.46
CA ASP A 40 -11.15 10.77 31.53
C ASP A 40 -10.26 10.72 30.29
N ALA A 41 -8.98 11.05 30.46
CA ALA A 41 -7.97 10.75 29.48
C ALA A 41 -7.89 9.23 29.37
N GLN A 42 -8.49 8.67 28.32
CA GLN A 42 -8.38 7.26 27.97
C GLN A 42 -6.88 6.92 27.91
N GLN A 43 -6.38 6.26 28.95
CA GLN A 43 -4.98 5.88 29.05
C GLN A 43 -4.64 5.04 27.82
N PRO A 44 -3.54 5.32 27.10
CA PRO A 44 -3.15 4.50 25.96
C PRO A 44 -3.10 3.03 26.39
N ALA A 45 -3.83 2.18 25.67
CA ALA A 45 -3.84 0.75 25.94
C ALA A 45 -2.39 0.25 25.96
N ALA A 46 -2.02 -0.49 27.00
CA ALA A 46 -0.69 -1.07 27.08
C ALA A 46 -0.45 -1.94 25.82
N PRO A 47 0.76 -1.89 25.22
CA PRO A 47 1.04 -2.64 24.01
C PRO A 47 0.85 -4.14 24.25
N GLU A 48 0.14 -4.79 23.35
CA GLU A 48 -0.27 -6.19 23.51
C GLU A 48 0.96 -7.12 23.58
N ARG A 49 1.08 -7.89 24.67
CA ARG A 49 2.15 -8.88 24.88
C ARG A 49 1.66 -10.24 24.40
N LEU A 50 1.78 -10.50 23.10
CA LEU A 50 1.05 -11.58 22.41
C LEU A 50 1.80 -12.90 22.30
N TYR A 51 3.12 -12.91 22.47
CA TYR A 51 3.99 -14.05 22.16
C TYR A 51 5.19 -14.09 23.12
N THR A 52 5.89 -15.23 23.21
CA THR A 52 7.14 -15.32 24.01
C THR A 52 8.38 -15.06 23.16
N ALA A 53 9.46 -14.55 23.75
CA ALA A 53 10.74 -14.36 23.04
C ALA A 53 11.22 -15.65 22.37
N ALA A 54 11.09 -16.79 23.06
CA ALA A 54 11.45 -18.10 22.51
C ALA A 54 10.60 -18.51 21.27
N GLN A 55 9.35 -18.04 21.15
CA GLN A 55 8.56 -18.25 19.92
C GLN A 55 9.08 -17.41 18.77
N ALA A 56 9.43 -16.14 19.02
CA ALA A 56 10.00 -15.28 17.99
C ALA A 56 11.36 -15.81 17.52
N ASP A 57 12.22 -16.29 18.42
CA ASP A 57 13.51 -16.89 18.06
C ASP A 57 13.34 -18.11 17.14
N ARG A 58 12.44 -19.04 17.47
CA ARG A 58 12.15 -20.18 16.59
C ARG A 58 11.50 -19.74 15.28
N GLY A 59 10.65 -18.72 15.34
CA GLY A 59 10.00 -18.12 14.19
C GLY A 59 10.97 -17.51 13.20
N HIS A 60 12.02 -16.87 13.71
CA HIS A 60 13.12 -16.32 12.91
C HIS A 60 13.82 -17.43 12.11
N ASP A 61 14.10 -18.58 12.72
CA ASP A 61 14.75 -19.70 12.03
C ASP A 61 13.87 -20.26 10.89
N VAL A 62 12.57 -20.45 11.16
CA VAL A 62 11.60 -20.88 10.14
C VAL A 62 11.48 -19.83 9.04
N TYR A 63 11.38 -18.56 9.40
CA TYR A 63 11.28 -17.45 8.45
C TYR A 63 12.48 -17.40 7.49
N ARG A 64 13.70 -17.51 8.03
CA ARG A 64 14.93 -17.54 7.23
C ARG A 64 14.93 -18.68 6.23
N ALA A 65 14.44 -19.84 6.64
CA ALA A 65 14.43 -21.04 5.81
C ALA A 65 13.31 -21.04 4.75
N GLN A 66 12.14 -20.46 5.05
CA GLN A 66 10.91 -20.67 4.27
C GLN A 66 10.32 -19.40 3.66
N CYS A 67 10.75 -18.21 4.08
CA CYS A 67 10.07 -16.95 3.73
C CYS A 67 11.02 -15.89 3.18
N ALA A 68 12.27 -15.84 3.68
CA ALA A 68 13.20 -14.74 3.42
C ALA A 68 13.65 -14.62 1.95
N GLU A 69 13.57 -15.69 1.15
CA GLU A 69 13.90 -15.64 -0.28
C GLU A 69 13.01 -14.66 -1.05
N CYS A 70 11.73 -14.56 -0.68
CA CYS A 70 10.78 -13.64 -1.33
C CYS A 70 10.55 -12.37 -0.50
N HIS A 71 10.31 -12.51 0.81
CA HIS A 71 9.95 -11.40 1.69
C HIS A 71 11.16 -10.60 2.23
N GLY A 72 12.38 -11.02 1.87
CA GLY A 72 13.63 -10.38 2.27
C GLY A 72 14.14 -10.81 3.65
N GLN A 73 15.41 -10.53 3.97
CA GLN A 73 15.98 -10.91 5.27
C GLN A 73 15.45 -10.03 6.41
N ASN A 74 15.00 -8.82 6.07
CA ASN A 74 14.48 -7.83 7.00
C ASN A 74 12.95 -7.70 6.98
N LEU A 75 12.25 -8.61 6.30
CA LEU A 75 10.78 -8.62 6.14
C LEU A 75 10.23 -7.46 5.30
N ASN A 76 11.06 -6.56 4.81
CA ASN A 76 10.64 -5.37 4.07
C ASN A 76 11.64 -4.97 2.98
N ASP A 77 12.59 -5.85 2.66
CA ASP A 77 13.67 -5.68 1.70
C ASP A 77 13.64 -6.77 0.60
N GLY A 78 12.49 -7.43 0.43
CA GLY A 78 12.23 -8.35 -0.68
C GLY A 78 11.32 -7.75 -1.76
N ASP A 79 11.06 -8.52 -2.83
CA ASP A 79 10.31 -8.08 -4.01
C ASP A 79 8.78 -8.28 -3.91
N VAL A 80 8.29 -8.75 -2.75
CA VAL A 80 6.85 -8.97 -2.49
C VAL A 80 6.36 -8.12 -1.32
N ALA A 81 5.09 -8.31 -0.93
CA ALA A 81 4.48 -7.54 0.16
C ALA A 81 5.35 -7.55 1.45
N PRO A 82 5.66 -6.37 2.02
CA PRO A 82 6.45 -6.28 3.23
C PRO A 82 5.65 -6.79 4.44
N LEU A 83 6.32 -7.63 5.24
CA LEU A 83 5.81 -8.20 6.47
C LEU A 83 6.24 -7.40 7.72
N ALA A 84 7.05 -6.34 7.54
CA ALA A 84 7.38 -5.42 8.61
C ALA A 84 7.31 -3.95 8.17
N GLY A 85 7.10 -3.06 9.15
CA GLY A 85 7.14 -1.62 8.96
C GLY A 85 5.78 -0.99 8.59
N PRO A 86 5.79 0.25 8.07
CA PRO A 86 4.58 1.08 7.93
C PRO A 86 3.47 0.41 7.12
N ALA A 87 3.81 -0.26 6.02
CA ALA A 87 2.84 -0.93 5.15
C ALA A 87 2.16 -2.12 5.85
N PHE A 88 2.93 -2.93 6.61
CA PHE A 88 2.37 -4.01 7.42
C PHE A 88 1.39 -3.46 8.45
N ILE A 89 1.82 -2.45 9.20
CA ILE A 89 1.00 -1.79 10.22
C ILE A 89 -0.31 -1.25 9.62
N GLN A 90 -0.25 -0.50 8.52
CA GLN A 90 -1.45 0.06 7.88
C GLN A 90 -2.42 -1.01 7.38
N ASN A 91 -1.90 -2.19 7.03
CA ASN A 91 -2.70 -3.29 6.50
C ASN A 91 -3.32 -4.14 7.63
N TRP A 92 -2.57 -4.36 8.72
CA TRP A 92 -2.91 -5.33 9.76
C TRP A 92 -3.42 -4.74 11.08
N THR A 93 -3.33 -3.42 11.26
CA THR A 93 -3.93 -2.72 12.42
C THR A 93 -5.33 -2.16 12.13
N ARG A 94 -6.00 -2.72 11.12
CA ARG A 94 -7.37 -2.34 10.74
C ARG A 94 -8.37 -3.06 11.64
N ALA A 95 -9.45 -2.38 12.03
CA ALA A 95 -10.41 -2.92 13.01
C ALA A 95 -11.07 -4.23 12.57
N GLU A 96 -11.24 -4.41 11.26
CA GLU A 96 -11.82 -5.58 10.64
C GLU A 96 -10.89 -6.79 10.54
N ARG A 97 -9.59 -6.65 10.85
CA ARG A 97 -8.61 -7.73 10.73
C ARG A 97 -8.08 -8.20 12.07
N SER A 98 -8.12 -9.51 12.25
CA SER A 98 -7.59 -10.23 13.39
C SER A 98 -6.19 -10.79 13.12
N LEU A 99 -5.50 -11.19 14.20
CA LEU A 99 -4.31 -12.01 14.07
C LEU A 99 -4.61 -13.38 13.44
N GLY A 100 -5.84 -13.86 13.61
CA GLY A 100 -6.38 -15.05 12.94
C GLY A 100 -6.41 -14.91 11.41
N ASP A 101 -6.71 -13.73 10.88
CA ASP A 101 -6.69 -13.48 9.43
C ASP A 101 -5.26 -13.53 8.87
N LEU A 102 -4.29 -12.98 9.62
CA LEU A 102 -2.87 -13.05 9.25
C LEU A 102 -2.38 -14.50 9.29
N TYR A 103 -2.72 -15.24 10.35
CA TYR A 103 -2.40 -16.66 10.45
C TYR A 103 -3.04 -17.46 9.30
N TYR A 104 -4.32 -17.24 9.00
CA TYR A 104 -5.04 -17.93 7.94
C TYR A 104 -4.40 -17.69 6.56
N ILE A 105 -4.12 -16.43 6.21
CA ILE A 105 -3.46 -16.13 4.94
C ILE A 105 -2.07 -16.76 4.87
N THR A 106 -1.29 -16.67 5.96
CA THR A 106 0.05 -17.28 6.01
C THR A 106 -0.04 -18.79 5.80
N LYS A 107 -0.93 -19.49 6.52
CA LYS A 107 -1.09 -20.95 6.41
C LYS A 107 -1.63 -21.40 5.05
N SER A 108 -2.58 -20.65 4.47
CA SER A 108 -3.28 -21.05 3.23
C SER A 108 -2.57 -20.65 1.94
N THR A 109 -1.63 -19.71 2.00
CA THR A 109 -0.96 -19.19 0.80
C THR A 109 0.56 -19.28 0.83
N MET A 110 1.16 -19.55 2.00
CA MET A 110 2.61 -19.61 2.19
C MET A 110 3.08 -20.96 2.76
N PRO A 111 4.32 -21.39 2.44
CA PRO A 111 5.21 -20.80 1.42
C PRO A 111 4.66 -20.93 0.00
N ARG A 112 5.11 -20.07 -0.94
CA ARG A 112 4.69 -20.19 -2.35
C ARG A 112 5.00 -21.58 -2.88
N ALA A 113 4.05 -22.17 -3.61
CA ALA A 113 4.09 -23.55 -4.11
C ALA A 113 4.12 -24.65 -3.03
N ALA A 114 4.08 -24.32 -1.74
CA ALA A 114 4.08 -25.25 -0.62
C ALA A 114 3.08 -24.83 0.48
N ALA A 115 1.94 -24.24 0.10
CA ALA A 115 0.95 -23.78 1.06
C ALA A 115 0.52 -24.91 2.02
N GLY A 116 0.49 -24.62 3.32
CA GLY A 116 0.15 -25.58 4.37
C GLY A 116 1.25 -26.60 4.70
N SER A 117 2.49 -26.43 4.20
CA SER A 117 3.59 -27.38 4.44
C SER A 117 4.18 -27.31 5.85
N LEU A 118 4.01 -26.20 6.57
CA LEU A 118 4.55 -26.03 7.92
C LEU A 118 3.56 -26.56 8.96
N SER A 119 4.08 -27.01 10.09
CA SER A 119 3.25 -27.34 11.25
C SER A 119 2.58 -26.08 11.83
N GLU A 120 1.48 -26.27 12.55
CA GLU A 120 0.78 -25.15 13.19
C GLU A 120 1.68 -24.39 14.18
N ARG A 121 2.58 -25.12 14.86
CA ARG A 121 3.59 -24.52 15.74
C ARG A 121 4.53 -23.61 14.96
N GLU A 122 5.05 -24.07 13.82
CA GLU A 122 5.96 -23.28 12.98
C GLU A 122 5.27 -22.02 12.43
N TYR A 123 4.00 -22.12 12.02
CA TYR A 123 3.24 -20.93 11.59
C TYR A 123 3.06 -19.91 12.71
N VAL A 124 2.74 -20.35 13.93
CA VAL A 124 2.61 -19.44 15.08
C VAL A 124 3.94 -18.86 15.52
N ASP A 125 5.02 -19.65 15.46
CA ASP A 125 6.37 -19.17 15.75
C ASP A 125 6.77 -18.07 14.72
N VAL A 126 6.55 -18.29 13.41
CA VAL A 126 6.79 -17.24 12.38
C VAL A 126 5.94 -16.00 12.63
N LEU A 127 4.68 -16.18 13.05
CA LEU A 127 3.80 -15.06 13.38
C LEU A 127 4.34 -14.24 14.56
N ALA A 128 4.85 -14.91 15.61
CA ALA A 128 5.52 -14.25 16.73
C ALA A 128 6.74 -13.43 16.29
N TYR A 129 7.55 -13.99 15.38
CA TYR A 129 8.69 -13.26 14.81
C TYR A 129 8.26 -12.03 13.99
N ILE A 130 7.20 -12.14 13.18
CA ILE A 130 6.64 -10.99 12.45
C ILE A 130 6.18 -9.89 13.43
N LEU A 131 5.53 -10.26 14.54
CA LEU A 131 5.11 -9.32 15.58
C LEU A 131 6.32 -8.63 16.24
N GLU A 132 7.36 -9.38 16.59
CA GLU A 132 8.60 -8.83 17.13
C GLU A 132 9.22 -7.80 16.19
N ARG A 133 9.35 -8.14 14.90
CA ARG A 133 9.92 -7.25 13.88
C ARG A 133 9.09 -5.99 13.63
N ASN A 134 7.83 -5.97 14.07
CA ASN A 134 6.95 -4.80 14.03
C ASN A 134 6.87 -4.05 15.37
N GLY A 135 7.66 -4.45 16.37
CA GLY A 135 7.78 -3.74 17.65
C GLY A 135 6.70 -4.05 18.67
N TYR A 136 5.95 -5.15 18.50
CA TYR A 136 5.09 -5.68 19.56
C TYR A 136 5.98 -6.32 20.64
N PRO A 137 5.76 -6.02 21.93
CA PRO A 137 6.61 -6.57 23.00
C PRO A 137 6.31 -8.05 23.26
N ALA A 138 7.36 -8.83 23.55
CA ALA A 138 7.19 -10.19 24.05
C ALA A 138 6.53 -10.19 25.44
N GLY A 139 5.70 -11.20 25.67
CA GLY A 139 5.07 -11.60 26.92
C GLY A 139 5.62 -12.91 27.49
N ASP A 140 4.94 -13.39 28.54
CA ASP A 140 5.29 -14.64 29.24
C ASP A 140 4.35 -15.80 28.86
N THR A 141 3.27 -15.49 28.14
CA THR A 141 2.30 -16.47 27.65
C THR A 141 2.57 -16.78 26.17
N PRO A 142 2.69 -18.05 25.78
CA PRO A 142 2.88 -18.40 24.39
C PRO A 142 1.64 -18.11 23.55
N LEU A 143 1.83 -17.55 22.36
CA LEU A 143 0.79 -17.44 21.35
C LEU A 143 0.32 -18.85 20.97
N SER A 144 -0.99 -19.09 20.98
CA SER A 144 -1.58 -20.38 20.60
C SER A 144 -1.96 -20.41 19.12
N ALA A 145 -1.92 -21.58 18.49
CA ALA A 145 -2.48 -21.82 17.16
C ALA A 145 -4.02 -21.96 17.17
N ASP A 146 -4.64 -21.90 18.35
CA ASP A 146 -6.09 -21.96 18.50
C ASP A 146 -6.76 -20.82 17.74
N ARG A 147 -7.67 -21.21 16.84
CA ARG A 147 -8.36 -20.28 15.95
C ARG A 147 -9.15 -19.23 16.70
N ALA A 148 -9.91 -19.62 17.73
CA ALA A 148 -10.74 -18.69 18.48
C ALA A 148 -9.87 -17.64 19.21
N THR A 149 -8.74 -18.07 19.76
CA THR A 149 -7.73 -17.20 20.37
C THR A 149 -7.21 -16.18 19.36
N LEU A 150 -6.74 -16.63 18.19
CA LEU A 150 -6.18 -15.74 17.17
C LEU A 150 -7.22 -14.79 16.56
N GLU A 151 -8.45 -15.25 16.34
CA GLU A 151 -9.56 -14.43 15.85
C GLU A 151 -10.01 -13.36 16.85
N SER A 152 -9.71 -13.52 18.14
CA SER A 152 -10.02 -12.51 19.17
C SER A 152 -8.99 -11.39 19.27
N VAL A 153 -7.78 -11.59 18.74
CA VAL A 153 -6.68 -10.62 18.84
C VAL A 153 -6.78 -9.60 17.69
N ARG A 154 -6.74 -8.31 18.00
CA ARG A 154 -6.69 -7.21 17.04
C ARG A 154 -5.42 -6.42 17.25
N LEU A 155 -4.52 -6.45 16.27
CA LEU A 155 -3.28 -5.69 16.38
C LEU A 155 -3.58 -4.19 16.47
N THR A 156 -3.18 -3.57 17.56
CA THR A 156 -3.17 -2.12 17.71
C THR A 156 -1.85 -1.55 17.16
N ALA A 157 -1.78 -0.24 16.92
CA ALA A 157 -0.55 0.39 16.47
C ALA A 157 0.55 0.22 17.53
N ALA A 158 1.63 -0.49 17.19
CA ALA A 158 2.82 -0.59 18.02
C ALA A 158 3.51 0.79 18.19
N PRO A 159 4.41 1.00 19.16
CA PRO A 159 5.13 2.28 19.32
C PRO A 159 5.85 2.74 18.04
N MET A 160 6.35 1.80 17.23
CA MET A 160 6.98 2.08 15.93
C MET A 160 5.96 2.44 14.84
N ALA A 161 4.71 2.01 14.97
CA ALA A 161 3.59 2.37 14.09
C ALA A 161 3.15 3.83 14.28
N GLU A 162 3.19 4.35 15.51
CA GLU A 162 2.89 5.75 15.81
C GLU A 162 3.89 6.68 15.07
N ALA A 163 5.18 6.35 15.13
CA ALA A 163 6.24 7.07 14.42
C ALA A 163 6.14 6.90 12.89
N ALA A 164 5.64 5.76 12.41
CA ALA A 164 5.42 5.49 10.98
C ALA A 164 4.17 6.20 10.41
N ARG A 165 3.08 6.30 11.19
CA ARG A 165 1.85 7.03 10.83
C ARG A 165 2.04 8.54 10.84
N ALA A 166 3.02 9.04 11.59
CA ALA A 166 3.37 10.46 11.61
C ALA A 166 4.01 10.98 10.29
N LYS A 167 4.28 10.11 9.30
CA LYS A 167 4.78 10.56 8.01
C LYS A 167 3.64 11.04 7.12
N ALA A 168 3.87 12.21 6.52
CA ALA A 168 2.96 12.91 5.60
C ALA A 168 2.32 11.95 4.58
N PRO A 169 1.08 12.27 4.10
CA PRO A 169 0.43 11.47 3.07
C PRO A 169 1.40 11.20 1.91
N PRO A 170 1.34 10.00 1.31
CA PRO A 170 2.17 9.71 0.15
C PRO A 170 1.96 10.82 -0.88
N PRO A 171 3.03 11.29 -1.54
CA PRO A 171 2.87 12.32 -2.54
C PRO A 171 1.91 11.82 -3.60
N GLU A 172 1.02 12.69 -4.07
CA GLU A 172 0.08 12.40 -5.16
C GLU A 172 0.83 11.89 -6.42
N PHE A 173 2.12 12.20 -6.51
CA PHE A 173 2.97 11.86 -7.63
C PHE A 173 4.41 11.53 -7.19
N ILE A 174 4.97 10.41 -7.68
CA ILE A 174 6.39 10.04 -7.50
C ILE A 174 7.14 10.41 -8.80
N PRO A 175 7.95 11.47 -8.83
CA PRO A 175 8.69 11.84 -10.04
C PRO A 175 9.73 10.77 -10.37
N GLY A 176 9.68 10.27 -11.61
CA GLY A 176 10.74 9.45 -12.16
C GLY A 176 12.07 10.22 -12.22
N LYS A 177 13.21 9.51 -12.23
CA LYS A 177 14.56 10.12 -12.28
C LYS A 177 14.76 11.12 -13.44
N LYS A 178 13.95 11.02 -14.49
CA LYS A 178 14.00 11.87 -15.69
C LYS A 178 12.95 12.99 -15.69
N GLY A 179 12.26 13.23 -14.59
CA GLY A 179 11.19 14.21 -14.51
C GLY A 179 9.88 13.73 -15.16
N LEU A 180 8.93 14.67 -15.29
CA LEU A 180 7.59 14.47 -15.83
C LEU A 180 7.50 14.63 -17.34
N GLU A 181 8.46 15.33 -17.93
CA GLU A 181 8.44 15.68 -19.34
C GLU A 181 8.94 14.47 -20.16
N PRO A 182 8.11 13.93 -21.07
CA PRO A 182 8.59 12.93 -22.02
C PRO A 182 9.72 13.56 -22.84
N PRO A 183 10.91 12.91 -22.96
CA PRO A 183 12.05 13.46 -23.68
C PRO A 183 11.86 13.48 -25.22
N GLY A 184 10.65 13.22 -25.71
CA GLY A 184 10.31 13.23 -27.12
C GLY A 184 8.85 13.66 -27.32
N SER A 185 8.51 14.05 -28.54
CA SER A 185 7.15 14.50 -28.89
C SER A 185 6.11 13.37 -28.96
N GLY A 186 6.54 12.11 -28.85
CA GLY A 186 5.70 10.96 -29.16
C GLY A 186 5.29 10.92 -30.64
N PRO A 187 4.48 9.92 -31.04
CA PRO A 187 3.84 9.92 -32.35
C PRO A 187 2.79 11.04 -32.44
N THR A 188 2.70 11.66 -33.61
CA THR A 188 1.64 12.59 -33.98
C THR A 188 0.29 11.88 -34.08
N GLN A 189 -0.80 12.66 -34.00
CA GLN A 189 -2.15 12.11 -34.18
C GLN A 189 -2.33 11.46 -35.57
N ASP A 190 -1.72 12.03 -36.61
CA ASP A 190 -1.79 11.48 -37.97
C ASP A 190 -1.03 10.15 -38.08
N GLU A 191 0.12 10.01 -37.42
CA GLU A 191 0.84 8.74 -37.31
C GLU A 191 0.02 7.67 -36.57
N LEU A 192 -0.69 8.06 -35.51
CA LEU A 192 -1.60 7.15 -34.79
C LEU A 192 -2.80 6.72 -35.63
N LEU A 193 -3.41 7.63 -36.39
CA LEU A 193 -4.50 7.32 -37.31
C LEU A 193 -4.04 6.42 -38.47
N ALA A 194 -2.79 6.55 -38.90
CA ALA A 194 -2.18 5.74 -39.95
C ALA A 194 -1.53 4.45 -39.44
N ALA A 195 -1.57 4.17 -38.14
CA ALA A 195 -0.84 3.05 -37.51
C ALA A 195 -1.16 1.68 -38.13
N HIS A 196 -2.38 1.48 -38.65
CA HIS A 196 -2.80 0.26 -39.35
C HIS A 196 -1.83 -0.15 -40.48
N GLY A 197 -1.25 0.84 -41.17
CA GLY A 197 -0.34 0.64 -42.30
C GLY A 197 1.12 0.45 -41.89
N ASN A 198 1.46 0.70 -40.63
CA ASN A 198 2.84 0.56 -40.14
C ASN A 198 3.12 -0.92 -39.83
N THR A 199 4.18 -1.47 -40.42
CA THR A 199 4.59 -2.87 -40.21
C THR A 199 5.82 -3.02 -39.33
N SER A 200 6.46 -1.91 -38.95
CA SER A 200 7.72 -1.86 -38.22
C SER A 200 7.54 -1.34 -36.79
N ASP A 201 6.71 -0.32 -36.59
CA ASP A 201 6.50 0.30 -35.28
C ASP A 201 5.10 0.05 -34.75
N TRP A 202 5.02 -0.48 -33.53
CA TRP A 202 3.78 -0.61 -32.78
C TRP A 202 3.52 0.68 -32.02
N LEU A 203 2.86 1.64 -32.69
CA LEU A 203 2.53 2.94 -32.10
C LEU A 203 1.42 2.85 -31.03
N TYR A 204 0.72 1.73 -30.97
CA TYR A 204 -0.27 1.40 -29.95
C TYR A 204 -0.08 -0.05 -29.48
N HIS A 205 -0.44 -0.36 -28.23
CA HIS A 205 -0.23 -1.69 -27.66
C HIS A 205 -1.01 -2.81 -28.37
N THR A 206 -2.07 -2.45 -29.11
CA THR A 206 -2.80 -3.35 -30.02
C THR A 206 -2.56 -3.02 -31.50
N HIS A 207 -1.37 -2.53 -31.84
CA HIS A 207 -0.92 -2.06 -33.16
C HIS A 207 -1.63 -0.79 -33.64
N ASP A 208 -2.97 -0.78 -33.68
CA ASP A 208 -3.81 0.33 -34.11
C ASP A 208 -5.09 0.48 -33.24
N TYR A 209 -5.91 1.49 -33.54
CA TYR A 209 -7.19 1.75 -32.85
C TYR A 209 -8.26 0.67 -33.07
N SER A 210 -8.12 -0.18 -34.08
CA SER A 210 -9.05 -1.29 -34.33
C SER A 210 -8.73 -2.52 -33.48
N GLY A 211 -7.57 -2.55 -32.82
CA GLY A 211 -7.17 -3.64 -31.94
C GLY A 211 -6.49 -4.81 -32.67
N ARG A 212 -6.05 -4.63 -33.92
CA ARG A 212 -5.44 -5.69 -34.73
C ARG A 212 -4.06 -6.08 -34.22
N ARG A 213 -3.93 -7.19 -33.52
CA ARG A 213 -2.62 -7.67 -33.00
C ARG A 213 -1.75 -8.39 -34.04
N TYR A 214 -1.83 -8.00 -35.31
CA TYR A 214 -1.04 -8.55 -36.40
C TYR A 214 -0.77 -7.48 -37.47
N VAL A 215 0.40 -7.58 -38.11
CA VAL A 215 0.78 -6.75 -39.25
C VAL A 215 0.63 -7.54 -40.55
N ASP A 216 0.28 -6.88 -41.65
CA ASP A 216 0.08 -7.51 -42.97
C ASP A 216 1.42 -7.81 -43.68
N LEU A 217 2.37 -8.43 -42.97
CA LEU A 217 3.64 -8.87 -43.52
C LEU A 217 3.45 -10.12 -44.39
N ARG A 218 4.05 -10.11 -45.59
CA ARG A 218 4.02 -11.23 -46.54
C ARG A 218 5.35 -12.00 -46.63
N GLN A 219 6.26 -11.73 -45.70
CA GLN A 219 7.61 -12.32 -45.68
C GLN A 219 7.58 -13.80 -45.28
N ILE A 220 6.60 -14.21 -44.46
CA ILE A 220 6.34 -15.60 -44.12
C ILE A 220 5.23 -16.13 -45.03
N THR A 221 5.50 -17.23 -45.72
CA THR A 221 4.61 -17.85 -46.71
C THR A 221 4.53 -19.36 -46.49
N PRO A 222 3.50 -20.06 -47.02
CA PRO A 222 3.44 -21.52 -46.97
C PRO A 222 4.69 -22.20 -47.56
N ALA A 223 5.36 -21.54 -48.53
CA ALA A 223 6.56 -22.06 -49.17
C ALA A 223 7.83 -21.96 -48.30
N ASN A 224 7.88 -21.07 -47.31
CA ASN A 224 9.09 -20.86 -46.49
C ASN A 224 8.89 -21.12 -44.99
N VAL A 225 7.66 -21.23 -44.50
CA VAL A 225 7.36 -21.43 -43.07
C VAL A 225 8.04 -22.68 -42.50
N GLY A 226 8.12 -23.76 -43.30
CA GLY A 226 8.79 -25.00 -42.90
C GLY A 226 10.32 -24.91 -42.78
N ARG A 227 10.92 -23.78 -43.18
CA ARG A 227 12.36 -23.52 -43.09
C ARG A 227 12.71 -22.53 -41.97
N LEU A 228 11.73 -21.98 -41.25
CA LEU A 228 11.99 -21.07 -40.14
C LEU A 228 12.62 -21.84 -38.97
N GLN A 229 13.60 -21.22 -38.32
CA GLN A 229 14.28 -21.76 -37.14
C GLN A 229 14.24 -20.72 -36.02
N VAL A 230 14.20 -21.17 -34.78
CA VAL A 230 14.29 -20.29 -33.61
C VAL A 230 15.69 -19.66 -33.60
N ALA A 231 15.76 -18.35 -33.82
CA ALA A 231 17.02 -17.61 -33.80
C ALA A 231 17.48 -17.28 -32.37
N CYS A 232 16.52 -17.06 -31.45
CA CYS A 232 16.77 -16.77 -30.06
C CYS A 232 15.54 -17.15 -29.22
N ALA A 233 15.77 -17.67 -28.02
CA ALA A 233 14.77 -17.79 -26.97
C ALA A 233 15.37 -17.22 -25.68
N TYR A 234 14.60 -16.38 -25.00
CA TYR A 234 15.00 -15.79 -23.72
C TYR A 234 13.94 -16.10 -22.67
N GLN A 235 14.38 -16.63 -21.54
CA GLN A 235 13.51 -16.84 -20.39
C GLN A 235 13.72 -15.66 -19.44
N VAL A 236 12.65 -14.88 -19.21
CA VAL A 236 12.70 -13.63 -18.44
C VAL A 236 13.03 -13.86 -16.97
N GLY A 237 12.95 -15.11 -16.48
CA GLY A 237 13.26 -15.46 -15.09
C GLY A 237 12.18 -15.04 -14.08
N ASP A 238 11.10 -14.41 -14.55
CA ASP A 238 9.95 -14.08 -13.72
C ASP A 238 9.10 -15.34 -13.46
N LEU A 239 8.92 -15.67 -12.19
CA LEU A 239 8.06 -16.78 -11.71
C LEU A 239 6.66 -16.27 -11.27
N GLY A 240 6.40 -14.96 -11.40
CA GLY A 240 5.16 -14.29 -11.02
C GLY A 240 4.21 -14.00 -12.19
N TYR A 241 3.18 -13.20 -11.90
CA TYR A 241 2.22 -12.74 -12.91
C TYR A 241 2.88 -11.69 -13.81
N PHE A 242 3.25 -12.08 -15.02
CA PHE A 242 3.77 -11.17 -16.03
C PHE A 242 2.62 -10.38 -16.67
N GLN A 243 2.49 -9.09 -16.32
CA GLN A 243 1.54 -8.19 -16.97
C GLN A 243 2.06 -7.84 -18.37
N THR A 244 1.49 -8.43 -19.41
CA THR A 244 1.88 -8.23 -20.82
C THR A 244 1.24 -6.98 -21.46
N GLY A 245 0.51 -6.18 -20.70
CA GLY A 245 -0.17 -4.97 -21.19
C GLY A 245 0.18 -3.76 -20.32
N PRO A 246 0.36 -2.57 -20.91
CA PRO A 246 0.43 -1.35 -20.12
C PRO A 246 -0.92 -1.12 -19.42
N ILE A 247 -0.86 -0.74 -18.14
CA ILE A 247 -2.01 -0.21 -17.38
C ILE A 247 -2.30 1.21 -17.84
#